data_AF-A0A1J4S076-F1
#
_entry.id   AF-A0A1J4S076-F1
#
_cell.length_a   1.000
_cell.length_b   1.000
_cell.length_c   1.000
_cell.angle_alpha   90.00
_cell.angle_beta   90.00
_cell.angle_gamma   90.00
#
_symmetry.space_group_name_H-M   'P 1'
#
loop_
_entity.id
_entity.type
_entity.pdbx_description
1 polymer ?
#
loop_
_entity_poly.entity_id
_entity_poly.type
_entity_poly.pdbx_seq_one_letter_code
_entity_poly.pdbx_strand_id
1 'polypeptide(L)'
;MEKNELNPDEIEEAFERAEFRPGGGGRKSRPDKGFGLERKGRKVKEQLSEEARKSNKELSKAKREIDVQIQKLLRKETNPALHRGTKDYFEWVRFGLMALSETDQKAEIMQEKDIKMEYVKASGSGGQNVNKRNTAASIRHNPTMFFLKNKKTRTQFENEEQAREIMFGRLENHLKSWKRVIGDRNPNEEMADIFNKAISERDATIREVEVLEKIRKNLKDGKNL
;
A
#
# COMPACT_ATOMS: atom_id res chain seq x y z
N MET A 1 -20.06 8.07 19.59
CA MET A 1 -19.56 9.43 19.31
C MET A 1 -19.45 9.54 17.81
N GLU A 2 -20.50 10.07 17.17
CA GLU A 2 -20.53 10.33 15.73
C GLU A 2 -19.37 11.25 15.35
N LYS A 3 -18.63 10.87 14.31
CA LYS A 3 -17.72 11.80 13.65
C LYS A 3 -18.62 12.88 13.05
N ASN A 4 -18.47 14.10 13.54
CA ASN A 4 -19.12 15.26 12.97
C ASN A 4 -18.44 15.52 11.61
N GLU A 5 -18.85 14.78 10.59
CA GLU A 5 -18.43 14.99 9.21
C GLU A 5 -18.98 16.35 8.79
N LEU A 6 -18.09 17.33 8.65
CA LEU A 6 -18.45 18.68 8.24
C LEU A 6 -18.96 18.62 6.80
N ASN A 7 -20.17 19.12 6.59
CA ASN A 7 -20.83 19.18 5.29
C ASN A 7 -19.97 20.02 4.32
N PRO A 8 -19.55 19.49 3.16
CA PRO A 8 -18.75 20.21 2.16
C PRO A 8 -19.34 21.56 1.76
N ASP A 9 -20.68 21.65 1.66
CA ASP A 9 -21.39 22.88 1.28
C ASP A 9 -21.25 23.98 2.36
N GLU A 10 -21.21 23.59 3.65
CA GLU A 10 -21.01 24.53 4.76
C GLU A 10 -19.58 25.06 4.81
N ILE A 11 -18.61 24.26 4.36
CA ILE A 11 -17.19 24.65 4.27
C ILE A 11 -17.01 25.66 3.13
N GLU A 12 -17.61 25.41 1.97
CA GLU A 12 -17.55 26.29 0.80
C GLU A 12 -18.24 27.63 1.09
N GLU A 13 -19.42 27.62 1.71
CA GLU A 13 -20.15 28.83 2.12
C GLU A 13 -19.37 29.66 3.17
N ALA A 14 -18.65 29.00 4.09
CA ALA A 14 -17.80 29.65 5.07
C ALA A 14 -16.52 30.25 4.46
N PHE A 15 -15.95 29.59 3.45
CA PHE A 15 -14.79 30.10 2.71
C PHE A 15 -15.16 31.31 1.86
N GLU A 16 -16.24 31.24 1.08
CA GLU A 16 -16.71 32.37 0.27
C GLU A 16 -17.05 33.61 1.11
N ARG A 17 -17.66 33.43 2.29
CA ARG A 17 -17.93 34.54 3.22
C ARG A 17 -16.68 35.13 3.87
N ALA A 18 -15.65 34.32 4.10
CA ALA A 18 -14.38 34.80 4.65
C ALA A 18 -13.56 35.59 3.62
N GLU A 19 -13.71 35.28 2.34
CA GLU A 19 -13.09 36.02 1.23
C GLU A 19 -13.91 37.25 0.80
N PHE A 20 -15.19 37.35 1.20
CA PHE A 20 -16.03 38.51 0.98
C PHE A 20 -15.49 39.76 1.71
N ARG A 21 -14.89 40.67 0.94
CA ARG A 21 -14.51 42.02 1.41
C ARG A 21 -15.64 43.01 1.08
N PRO A 22 -16.47 43.45 2.03
CA PRO A 22 -17.44 44.49 1.75
C PRO A 22 -16.71 45.78 1.36
N GLY A 23 -17.04 46.32 0.19
CA GLY A 23 -16.56 47.61 -0.29
C GLY A 23 -16.84 48.72 0.74
N GLY A 24 -15.86 49.60 0.94
CA GLY A 24 -15.86 50.63 1.96
C GLY A 24 -17.09 51.53 1.92
N GLY A 25 -17.82 51.60 3.03
CA GLY A 25 -18.93 52.53 3.23
C GLY A 25 -19.42 52.46 4.67
N GLY A 26 -19.10 53.48 5.47
CA GLY A 26 -19.33 53.50 6.91
C GLY A 26 -20.79 53.25 7.32
N ARG A 27 -21.01 52.19 8.11
CA ARG A 27 -22.19 52.01 8.97
C ARG A 27 -21.75 51.41 10.30
N LYS A 28 -22.38 51.90 11.38
CA LYS A 28 -22.17 51.51 12.78
C LYS A 28 -22.04 49.99 12.93
N SER A 29 -20.94 49.56 13.55
CA SER A 29 -20.62 48.16 13.82
C SER A 29 -21.77 47.48 14.58
N ARG A 30 -22.39 46.47 13.96
CA ARG A 30 -23.21 45.47 14.67
C ARG A 30 -22.33 44.73 15.69
N PRO A 31 -22.88 44.21 16.80
CA PRO A 31 -22.09 43.46 17.77
C PRO A 31 -21.36 42.32 17.07
N ASP A 32 -20.04 42.30 17.26
CA ASP A 32 -19.07 41.48 16.56
C ASP A 32 -19.31 39.98 16.83
N LYS A 33 -20.19 39.37 16.05
CA LYS A 33 -20.29 37.92 15.94
C LYS A 33 -19.16 37.33 15.07
N GLY A 34 -18.32 38.17 14.44
CA GLY A 34 -17.28 37.79 13.48
C GLY A 34 -16.07 37.12 14.14
N PHE A 35 -15.65 37.60 15.32
CA PHE A 35 -14.46 37.08 16.03
C PHE A 35 -14.54 35.57 16.36
N GLY A 36 -15.75 35.04 16.60
CA GLY A 36 -15.98 33.62 16.89
C GLY A 36 -15.98 32.75 15.63
N LEU A 37 -16.49 33.26 14.51
CA LEU A 37 -16.51 32.56 13.22
C LEU A 37 -15.12 32.52 12.56
N GLU A 38 -14.34 33.60 12.66
CA GLU A 38 -12.96 33.63 12.16
C GLU A 38 -12.05 32.61 12.87
N ARG A 39 -12.21 32.44 14.19
CA ARG A 39 -11.49 31.42 14.96
C ARG A 39 -11.91 30.00 14.55
N LYS A 40 -13.19 29.78 14.26
CA LYS A 40 -13.69 28.49 13.74
C LYS A 40 -13.13 28.21 12.35
N GLY A 41 -13.20 29.16 11.42
CA GLY A 41 -12.62 29.02 10.08
C GLY A 41 -11.11 28.78 10.10
N ARG A 42 -10.37 29.47 10.99
CA ARG A 42 -8.92 29.25 11.17
C ARG A 42 -8.61 27.84 11.69
N LYS A 43 -9.39 27.34 12.65
CA LYS A 43 -9.26 25.97 13.17
C LYS A 43 -9.56 24.92 12.10
N VAL A 44 -10.61 25.10 11.31
CA VAL A 44 -10.95 24.20 10.19
C VAL A 44 -9.82 24.20 9.15
N LYS A 45 -9.29 25.38 8.79
CA LYS A 45 -8.15 25.50 7.86
C LYS A 45 -6.88 24.81 8.38
N GLU A 46 -6.62 24.93 9.69
CA GLU A 46 -5.49 24.25 10.34
C GLU A 46 -5.67 22.72 10.33
N GLN A 47 -6.87 22.23 10.67
CA GLN A 47 -7.20 20.81 10.61
C GLN A 47 -7.05 20.23 9.19
N LEU A 48 -7.60 20.91 8.19
CA LEU A 48 -7.46 20.52 6.77
C LEU A 48 -5.99 20.50 6.34
N SER A 49 -5.20 21.49 6.76
CA SER A 49 -3.77 21.54 6.49
C SER A 49 -3.02 20.38 7.17
N GLU A 50 -3.36 20.04 8.41
CA GLU A 50 -2.76 18.90 9.12
C GLU A 50 -3.12 17.56 8.49
N GLU A 51 -4.39 17.37 8.10
CA GLU A 51 -4.87 16.19 7.42
C GLU A 51 -4.20 16.02 6.06
N ALA A 52 -4.08 17.10 5.27
CA ALA A 52 -3.35 17.09 4.02
C ALA A 52 -1.88 16.72 4.22
N ARG A 53 -1.21 17.24 5.25
CA ARG A 53 0.18 16.87 5.60
C ARG A 53 0.30 15.39 5.96
N LYS A 54 -0.60 14.87 6.79
CA LYS A 54 -0.64 13.44 7.15
C LYS A 54 -0.85 12.58 5.92
N SER A 55 -1.81 12.93 5.07
CA SER A 55 -2.11 12.21 3.84
C SER A 55 -0.93 12.19 2.87
N ASN A 56 -0.28 13.34 2.67
CA ASN A 56 0.92 13.45 1.83
C ASN A 56 2.09 12.62 2.38
N LYS A 57 2.27 12.59 3.70
CA LYS A 57 3.30 11.78 4.36
C LYS A 57 3.04 10.29 4.15
N GLU A 58 1.80 9.85 4.30
CA GLU A 58 1.40 8.45 4.08
C GLU A 58 1.56 8.05 2.60
N LEU A 59 1.18 8.92 1.66
CA LEU A 59 1.38 8.70 0.22
C LEU A 59 2.88 8.57 -0.12
N SER A 60 3.72 9.45 0.41
CA SER A 60 5.17 9.40 0.23
C SER A 60 5.77 8.11 0.77
N LYS A 61 5.32 7.67 1.96
CA LYS A 61 5.71 6.40 2.55
C LYS A 61 5.31 5.21 1.66
N ALA A 62 4.07 5.18 1.17
CA ALA A 62 3.57 4.12 0.29
C ALA A 62 4.38 4.04 -1.02
N LYS A 63 4.66 5.18 -1.68
CA LYS A 63 5.52 5.24 -2.88
C LYS A 63 6.90 4.64 -2.62
N ARG A 64 7.52 5.01 -1.50
CA ARG A 64 8.84 4.49 -1.11
C ARG A 64 8.81 2.98 -0.83
N GLU A 65 7.79 2.49 -0.13
CA GLU A 65 7.65 1.05 0.16
C GLU A 65 7.52 0.23 -1.12
N ILE A 66 6.71 0.70 -2.08
CA ILE A 66 6.51 0.05 -3.38
C ILE A 66 7.80 0.05 -4.20
N ASP A 67 8.48 1.20 -4.27
CA ASP A 67 9.74 1.34 -5.01
C ASP A 67 10.82 0.38 -4.47
N VAL A 68 11.02 0.36 -3.14
CA VAL A 68 11.96 -0.56 -2.48
C VAL A 68 11.60 -2.02 -2.79
N GLN A 69 10.32 -2.35 -2.81
CA GLN A 69 9.85 -3.69 -3.12
C GLN A 69 10.16 -4.07 -4.58
N ILE A 70 9.89 -3.21 -5.56
CA ILE A 70 10.20 -3.45 -6.97
C ILE A 70 11.71 -3.61 -7.16
N GLN A 71 12.51 -2.72 -6.57
CA GLN A 71 13.97 -2.79 -6.63
C GLN A 71 14.50 -4.11 -6.06
N LYS A 72 13.92 -4.58 -4.94
CA LYS A 72 14.27 -5.87 -4.34
C LYS A 72 13.94 -7.04 -5.27
N LEU A 73 12.78 -7.02 -5.93
CA LEU A 73 12.38 -8.06 -6.88
C LEU A 73 13.34 -8.10 -8.07
N LEU A 74 13.59 -6.96 -8.69
CA LEU A 74 14.52 -6.83 -9.81
C LEU A 74 15.94 -7.30 -9.44
N ARG A 75 16.41 -7.03 -8.22
CA ARG A 75 17.74 -7.47 -7.74
C ARG A 75 17.83 -8.97 -7.46
N LYS A 76 16.71 -9.58 -7.08
CA LYS A 76 16.63 -11.00 -6.73
C LYS A 76 16.13 -11.87 -7.88
N GLU A 77 15.99 -11.29 -9.06
CA GLU A 77 15.54 -12.03 -10.23
C GLU A 77 16.53 -13.15 -10.54
N THR A 78 16.01 -14.38 -10.63
CA THR A 78 16.85 -15.56 -10.84
C THR A 78 17.35 -15.66 -12.28
N ASN A 79 16.56 -15.16 -13.23
CA ASN A 79 16.93 -15.11 -14.64
C ASN A 79 16.56 -13.75 -15.26
N PRO A 80 17.55 -12.84 -15.44
CA PRO A 80 17.34 -11.54 -16.06
C PRO A 80 16.78 -11.60 -17.50
N ALA A 81 16.91 -12.72 -18.20
CA ALA A 81 16.34 -12.87 -19.55
C ALA A 81 14.82 -13.16 -19.54
N LEU A 82 14.23 -13.48 -18.38
CA LEU A 82 12.80 -13.81 -18.28
C LEU A 82 12.02 -12.90 -17.34
N HIS A 83 12.67 -12.38 -16.29
CA HIS A 83 12.04 -11.55 -15.27
C HIS A 83 10.74 -12.13 -14.70
N ARG A 84 10.69 -13.45 -14.52
CA ARG A 84 9.46 -14.17 -14.12
C ARG A 84 8.94 -13.66 -12.77
N GLY A 85 9.81 -13.49 -11.78
CA GLY A 85 9.38 -13.02 -10.46
C GLY A 85 8.79 -11.61 -10.51
N THR A 86 9.36 -10.74 -11.35
CA THR A 86 8.84 -9.39 -11.59
C THR A 86 7.45 -9.42 -12.25
N LYS A 87 7.26 -10.28 -13.25
CA LYS A 87 5.95 -10.48 -13.91
C LYS A 87 4.89 -10.99 -12.96
N ASP A 88 5.19 -12.10 -12.26
CA ASP A 88 4.29 -12.73 -11.29
C ASP A 88 3.85 -11.70 -10.22
N TYR A 89 4.77 -10.84 -9.77
CA TYR A 89 4.45 -9.78 -8.83
C TYR A 89 3.43 -8.77 -9.36
N PHE A 90 3.63 -8.24 -10.57
CA PHE A 90 2.72 -7.25 -11.13
C PHE A 90 1.35 -7.84 -11.48
N GLU A 91 1.30 -9.08 -11.96
CA GLU A 91 0.03 -9.79 -12.14
C GLU A 91 -0.69 -9.94 -10.81
N TRP A 92 0.01 -10.37 -9.76
CA TRP A 92 -0.56 -10.46 -8.42
C TRP A 92 -1.06 -9.10 -7.90
N VAL A 93 -0.33 -8.00 -8.11
CA VAL A 93 -0.80 -6.65 -7.73
C VAL A 93 -2.07 -6.30 -8.49
N ARG A 94 -2.11 -6.53 -9.81
CA ARG A 94 -3.26 -6.23 -10.66
C ARG A 94 -4.51 -6.97 -10.19
N PHE A 95 -4.43 -8.29 -9.99
CA PHE A 95 -5.55 -9.09 -9.52
C PHE A 95 -5.93 -8.74 -8.08
N GLY A 96 -4.95 -8.55 -7.20
CA GLY A 96 -5.19 -8.15 -5.81
C GLY A 96 -5.89 -6.80 -5.67
N LEU A 97 -5.59 -5.83 -6.55
CA LEU A 97 -6.29 -4.54 -6.57
C LEU A 97 -7.76 -4.66 -6.99
N MET A 98 -8.09 -5.58 -7.89
CA MET A 98 -9.49 -5.88 -8.27
C MET A 98 -10.23 -6.51 -7.08
N ALA A 99 -9.59 -7.50 -6.44
CA ALA A 99 -10.14 -8.24 -5.31
C ALA A 99 -10.40 -7.37 -4.06
N LEU A 100 -9.68 -6.26 -3.85
CA LEU A 100 -9.92 -5.34 -2.72
C LEU A 100 -11.34 -4.74 -2.70
N SER A 101 -12.09 -4.85 -3.81
CA SER A 101 -13.49 -4.42 -3.90
C SER A 101 -14.51 -5.53 -3.64
N GLU A 102 -14.05 -6.77 -3.50
CA GLU A 102 -14.90 -7.96 -3.41
C GLU A 102 -15.09 -8.44 -1.97
N THR A 103 -16.08 -9.34 -1.78
CA THR A 103 -16.44 -9.91 -0.48
C THR A 103 -15.46 -10.96 0.03
N ASP A 104 -14.74 -11.66 -0.85
CA ASP A 104 -13.77 -12.71 -0.48
C ASP A 104 -12.32 -12.33 -0.88
N GLN A 105 -11.83 -11.26 -0.27
CA GLN A 105 -10.51 -10.70 -0.54
C GLN A 105 -9.38 -11.70 -0.22
N LYS A 106 -9.60 -12.62 0.73
CA LYS A 106 -8.54 -13.49 1.25
C LYS A 106 -8.17 -14.58 0.24
N ALA A 107 -9.16 -15.21 -0.38
CA ALA A 107 -8.93 -16.26 -1.37
C ALA A 107 -8.15 -15.73 -2.59
N GLU A 108 -8.45 -14.50 -3.02
CA GLU A 108 -7.80 -13.91 -4.18
C GLU A 108 -6.41 -13.31 -3.87
N ILE A 109 -6.25 -12.66 -2.72
CA ILE A 109 -4.97 -12.04 -2.34
C ILE A 109 -3.92 -13.10 -1.96
N MET A 110 -4.34 -14.22 -1.39
CA MET A 110 -3.46 -15.30 -0.91
C MET A 110 -3.89 -16.64 -1.51
N GLN A 111 -3.56 -16.85 -2.79
CA GLN A 111 -3.82 -18.13 -3.45
C GLN A 111 -2.81 -19.20 -2.98
N GLU A 112 -3.30 -20.41 -2.71
CA GLU A 112 -2.50 -21.55 -2.24
C GLU A 112 -1.32 -21.89 -3.15
N LYS A 113 -1.45 -21.66 -4.47
CA LYS A 113 -0.38 -21.90 -5.46
C LYS A 113 0.84 -20.98 -5.25
N ASP A 114 0.61 -19.80 -4.68
CA ASP A 114 1.63 -18.77 -4.48
C ASP A 114 2.31 -18.87 -3.11
N ILE A 115 1.78 -19.72 -2.23
CA ILE A 115 2.27 -19.93 -0.88
C ILE A 115 3.16 -21.17 -0.81
N LYS A 116 4.37 -20.97 -0.28
CA LYS A 116 5.25 -22.06 0.15
C LYS A 116 5.31 -22.09 1.67
N MET A 117 4.82 -23.19 2.23
CA MET A 117 4.85 -23.47 3.66
C MET A 117 5.92 -24.51 3.97
N GLU A 118 6.75 -24.23 4.96
CA GLU A 118 7.81 -25.12 5.45
C GLU A 118 7.77 -25.19 6.97
N TYR A 119 8.01 -26.39 7.53
CA TYR A 119 8.10 -26.58 8.96
C TYR A 119 9.55 -26.78 9.37
N VAL A 120 9.99 -25.96 10.32
CA VAL A 120 11.39 -25.93 10.75
C VAL A 120 11.48 -26.15 12.25
N LYS A 121 12.64 -26.61 12.70
CA LYS A 121 12.94 -26.67 14.13
C LYS A 121 12.88 -25.26 14.72
N ALA A 122 12.21 -25.12 15.85
CA ALA A 122 12.26 -23.90 16.62
C ALA A 122 13.67 -23.75 17.21
N SER A 123 14.33 -22.62 16.94
CA SER A 123 15.61 -22.29 17.57
C SER A 123 15.36 -21.45 18.83
N GLY A 124 15.84 -21.92 19.98
CA GLY A 124 15.76 -21.21 21.26
C GLY A 124 15.89 -22.10 22.50
N SER A 125 15.88 -21.49 23.68
CA SER A 125 15.87 -22.13 25.01
C SER A 125 14.52 -22.78 25.35
N GLY A 126 13.83 -23.33 24.36
CA GLY A 126 12.61 -24.11 24.57
C GLY A 126 12.95 -25.45 25.21
N GLY A 127 12.05 -25.97 26.06
CA GLY A 127 12.21 -27.30 26.66
C GLY A 127 12.36 -28.41 25.60
N GLN A 128 12.78 -29.60 26.03
CA GLN A 128 13.18 -30.71 25.15
C GLN A 128 12.23 -31.02 23.98
N ASN A 129 10.91 -30.82 24.15
CA ASN A 129 9.91 -31.13 23.12
C ASN A 129 9.90 -30.09 21.96
N VAL A 130 10.25 -28.83 22.22
CA VAL A 130 10.26 -27.74 21.23
C VAL A 130 11.46 -27.84 20.29
N ASN A 131 12.61 -28.27 20.81
CA ASN A 131 13.85 -28.37 20.04
C ASN A 131 13.93 -29.68 19.21
N LYS A 132 13.15 -30.70 19.55
CA LYS A 132 13.10 -31.98 18.84
C LYS A 132 12.06 -32.02 17.71
N ARG A 133 10.98 -31.24 17.81
CA ARG A 133 9.87 -31.22 16.83
C ARG A 133 9.94 -30.01 15.90
N ASN A 134 9.56 -30.19 14.64
CA ASN A 134 9.46 -29.12 13.64
C ASN A 134 8.20 -28.26 13.87
N THR A 135 8.15 -27.57 15.02
CA THR A 135 6.96 -26.84 15.48
C THR A 135 6.83 -25.44 14.90
N ALA A 136 7.92 -24.84 14.39
CA ALA A 136 7.88 -23.50 13.82
C ALA A 136 7.41 -23.55 12.36
N ALA A 137 6.43 -22.73 12.02
CA ALA A 137 5.90 -22.58 10.67
C ALA A 137 6.62 -21.45 9.95
N SER A 138 7.01 -21.68 8.71
CA SER A 138 7.68 -20.71 7.84
C SER A 138 6.87 -20.58 6.55
N ILE A 139 6.36 -19.38 6.30
CA ILE A 139 5.52 -19.09 5.14
C ILE A 139 6.22 -18.09 4.22
N ARG A 140 6.20 -18.38 2.92
CA ARG A 140 6.69 -17.51 1.86
C ARG A 140 5.62 -17.29 0.82
N HIS A 141 5.38 -16.04 0.44
CA HIS A 141 4.58 -15.69 -0.72
C HIS A 141 5.52 -15.45 -1.91
N ASN A 142 5.36 -16.24 -2.98
CA ASN A 142 6.30 -16.23 -4.11
C ASN A 142 6.29 -14.90 -4.88
N PRO A 143 5.14 -14.34 -5.29
CA PRO A 143 5.09 -13.09 -6.07
C PRO A 143 5.73 -11.90 -5.33
N THR A 144 5.46 -11.73 -4.04
CA THR A 144 6.01 -10.60 -3.26
C THR A 144 7.35 -10.91 -2.60
N MET A 145 7.82 -12.16 -2.64
CA MET A 145 8.96 -12.64 -1.84
C MET A 145 8.85 -12.27 -0.34
N PHE A 146 7.64 -12.07 0.19
CA PHE A 146 7.44 -11.88 1.61
C PHE A 146 7.66 -13.20 2.32
N PHE A 147 8.39 -13.12 3.43
CA PHE A 147 8.78 -14.26 4.22
C PHE A 147 8.47 -13.97 5.68
N LEU A 148 7.86 -14.95 6.35
CA LEU A 148 7.54 -14.88 7.76
C LEU A 148 7.78 -16.24 8.40
N LYS A 149 8.33 -16.22 9.61
CA LYS A 149 8.49 -17.41 10.44
C LYS A 149 7.79 -17.18 11.76
N ASN A 150 6.88 -18.07 12.13
CA ASN A 150 6.18 -18.04 13.40
C ASN A 150 6.59 -19.23 14.29
N LYS A 151 6.84 -18.94 15.57
CA LYS A 151 7.25 -19.91 16.58
C LYS A 151 6.67 -19.59 17.97
N LYS A 152 5.53 -18.89 18.01
CA LYS A 152 4.92 -18.38 19.25
C LYS A 152 4.39 -19.52 20.12
N THR A 153 3.79 -20.54 19.51
CA THR A 153 3.11 -21.60 20.24
C THR A 153 3.86 -22.93 20.16
N ARG A 154 3.43 -23.89 20.98
CA ARG A 154 4.02 -25.23 21.04
C ARG A 154 3.52 -26.16 19.92
N THR A 155 2.42 -25.82 19.27
CA THR A 155 1.77 -26.64 18.25
C THR A 155 2.05 -26.09 16.85
N GLN A 156 2.21 -26.99 15.89
CA GLN A 156 2.51 -26.63 14.51
C GLN A 156 1.33 -25.93 13.83
N PHE A 157 0.12 -26.42 14.08
CA PHE A 157 -1.13 -25.92 13.49
C PHE A 157 -1.40 -24.46 13.88
N GLU A 158 -1.34 -24.11 15.17
CA GLU A 158 -1.52 -22.73 15.62
C GLU A 158 -0.45 -21.79 15.04
N ASN A 159 0.80 -22.26 14.95
CA ASN A 159 1.87 -21.47 14.36
C ASN A 159 1.62 -21.22 12.86
N GLU A 160 1.09 -22.22 12.14
CA GLU A 160 0.72 -22.11 10.72
C GLU A 160 -0.43 -21.13 10.52
N GLU A 161 -1.51 -21.27 11.27
CA GLU A 161 -2.71 -20.42 11.18
C GLU A 161 -2.36 -18.95 11.42
N GLN A 162 -1.64 -18.68 12.52
CA GLN A 162 -1.15 -17.33 12.83
C GLN A 162 -0.19 -16.79 11.76
N ALA A 163 0.66 -17.66 11.19
CA ALA A 163 1.57 -17.24 10.12
C ALA A 163 0.80 -16.83 8.85
N ARG A 164 -0.26 -17.56 8.48
CA ARG A 164 -1.15 -17.21 7.37
C ARG A 164 -1.89 -15.90 7.64
N GLU A 165 -2.41 -15.70 8.84
CA GLU A 165 -3.11 -14.46 9.22
C GLU A 165 -2.21 -13.23 9.13
N ILE A 166 -1.00 -13.30 9.70
CA ILE A 166 -0.04 -12.19 9.66
C ILE A 166 0.42 -11.94 8.22
N MET A 167 0.66 -13.00 7.43
CA MET A 167 1.02 -12.86 6.03
C MET A 167 -0.11 -12.19 5.22
N PHE A 168 -1.36 -12.57 5.45
CA PHE A 168 -2.51 -11.95 4.78
C PHE A 168 -2.59 -10.46 5.09
N GLY A 169 -2.53 -10.07 6.37
CA GLY A 169 -2.54 -8.65 6.76
C GLY A 169 -1.38 -7.86 6.15
N ARG A 170 -0.20 -8.49 5.96
CA ARG A 170 0.93 -7.86 5.28
C ARG A 170 0.68 -7.66 3.78
N LEU A 171 0.10 -8.66 3.10
CA LEU A 171 -0.23 -8.58 1.67
C LEU A 171 -1.34 -7.56 1.41
N GLU A 172 -2.39 -7.58 2.23
CA GLU A 172 -3.49 -6.63 2.16
C GLU A 172 -3.01 -5.19 2.37
N ASN A 173 -2.16 -4.94 3.38
CA ASN A 173 -1.56 -3.63 3.60
C ASN A 173 -0.70 -3.17 2.41
N HIS A 174 0.03 -4.09 1.77
CA HIS A 174 0.83 -3.77 0.58
C HIS A 174 -0.06 -3.38 -0.62
N LEU A 175 -1.18 -4.07 -0.81
CA LEU A 175 -2.17 -3.70 -1.84
C LEU A 175 -2.88 -2.38 -1.51
N LYS A 176 -3.16 -2.09 -0.23
CA LYS A 176 -3.68 -0.78 0.21
C LYS A 176 -2.68 0.35 -0.07
N SER A 177 -1.37 0.11 0.11
CA SER A 177 -0.33 1.06 -0.32
C SER A 177 -0.38 1.31 -1.82
N TRP A 178 -0.54 0.27 -2.65
CA TRP A 178 -0.74 0.41 -4.10
C TRP A 178 -1.99 1.21 -4.44
N LYS A 179 -3.14 0.87 -3.85
CA LYS A 179 -4.41 1.58 -4.04
C LYS A 179 -4.26 3.07 -3.71
N ARG A 180 -3.54 3.41 -2.64
CA ARG A 180 -3.26 4.80 -2.25
C ARG A 180 -2.41 5.53 -3.28
N VAL A 181 -1.40 4.87 -3.84
CA VAL A 181 -0.53 5.48 -4.85
C VAL A 181 -1.26 5.68 -6.17
N ILE A 182 -2.09 4.72 -6.57
CA ILE A 182 -2.89 4.80 -7.80
C ILE A 182 -3.95 5.90 -7.67
N GLY A 183 -4.69 5.95 -6.56
CA GLY A 183 -5.83 6.85 -6.40
C GLY A 183 -6.92 6.53 -7.42
N ASP A 184 -7.44 7.56 -8.10
CA ASP A 184 -8.50 7.42 -9.11
C ASP A 184 -7.97 7.19 -10.54
N ARG A 185 -6.66 6.97 -10.67
CA ARG A 185 -5.98 6.82 -11.96
C ARG A 185 -6.04 5.38 -12.46
N ASN A 186 -5.69 5.17 -13.72
CA ASN A 186 -5.63 3.83 -14.29
C ASN A 186 -4.50 3.01 -13.61
N PRO A 187 -4.82 1.87 -12.94
CA PRO A 187 -3.81 1.04 -12.28
C PRO A 187 -2.67 0.60 -13.20
N ASN A 188 -2.98 0.28 -14.45
CA ASN A 188 -2.02 -0.24 -15.41
C ASN A 188 -0.97 0.80 -15.81
N GLU A 189 -1.40 2.05 -16.02
CA GLU A 189 -0.51 3.16 -16.36
C GLU A 189 0.38 3.53 -15.17
N GLU A 190 -0.19 3.64 -13.97
CA GLU A 190 0.58 3.96 -12.76
C GLU A 190 1.60 2.86 -12.41
N MET A 191 1.22 1.58 -12.55
CA MET A 191 2.16 0.47 -12.39
C MET A 191 3.31 0.56 -13.40
N ALA A 192 3.00 0.85 -14.68
CA ALA A 192 4.00 0.99 -15.73
C ALA A 192 4.95 2.18 -15.49
N ASP A 193 4.44 3.31 -14.98
CA ASP A 193 5.23 4.50 -14.70
C ASP A 193 6.17 4.33 -13.51
N ILE A 194 5.67 3.72 -12.42
CA ILE A 194 6.50 3.37 -11.26
C ILE A 194 7.58 2.36 -11.68
N PHE A 195 7.22 1.37 -12.49
CA PHE A 195 8.17 0.40 -13.00
C PHE A 195 9.22 1.05 -13.90
N ASN A 196 8.82 1.96 -14.80
CA ASN A 196 9.72 2.70 -15.66
C ASN A 196 10.74 3.51 -14.86
N LYS A 197 10.29 4.17 -13.80
CA LYS A 197 11.19 4.88 -12.89
C LYS A 197 12.20 3.91 -12.26
N ALA A 198 11.73 2.77 -11.75
CA ALA A 198 12.58 1.79 -11.09
C ALA A 198 13.66 1.20 -12.02
N ILE A 199 13.35 0.95 -13.29
CA ILE A 199 14.34 0.44 -14.26
C ILE A 199 15.29 1.53 -14.76
N SER A 200 14.85 2.80 -14.85
CA SER A 200 15.71 3.91 -15.28
C SER A 200 16.85 4.22 -14.31
N GLU A 201 16.67 3.86 -13.03
CA GLU A 201 17.67 4.04 -11.97
C GLU A 201 18.64 2.85 -11.85
N ARG A 202 18.57 1.84 -12.74
CA ARG A 202 19.38 0.61 -12.68
C ARG A 202 20.32 0.47 -13.88
N ASP A 203 21.50 -0.07 -13.61
CA ASP A 203 22.44 -0.54 -14.63
C ASP A 203 22.02 -1.95 -15.11
N ALA A 204 21.20 -2.01 -16.16
CA ALA A 204 20.72 -3.25 -16.76
C ALA A 204 21.53 -3.62 -18.03
N THR A 205 21.68 -4.92 -18.29
CA THR A 205 22.29 -5.38 -19.55
C THR A 205 21.34 -5.17 -20.74
N ILE A 206 21.85 -5.09 -21.98
CA ILE A 206 21.01 -4.87 -23.18
C ILE A 206 19.87 -5.90 -23.28
N ARG A 207 20.18 -7.19 -23.05
CA ARG A 207 19.17 -8.27 -23.08
C ARG A 207 18.12 -8.13 -21.97
N GLU A 208 18.50 -7.60 -20.81
CA GLU A 208 17.59 -7.33 -19.69
C GLU A 208 16.67 -6.15 -20.03
N VAL A 209 17.23 -5.08 -20.62
CA VAL A 209 16.48 -3.88 -21.03
C VAL A 209 15.32 -4.24 -21.96
N GLU A 210 15.55 -5.05 -22.99
CA GLU A 210 14.49 -5.48 -23.93
C GLU A 210 13.33 -6.18 -23.21
N VAL A 211 13.64 -7.03 -22.22
CA VAL A 211 12.64 -7.77 -21.43
C VAL A 211 11.88 -6.83 -20.51
N LEU A 212 12.57 -5.91 -19.83
CA LEU A 212 11.97 -4.91 -18.95
C LEU A 212 11.06 -3.95 -19.73
N GLU A 213 11.48 -3.50 -20.91
CA GLU A 213 10.65 -2.67 -21.80
C GLU A 213 9.40 -3.40 -22.26
N LYS A 214 9.52 -4.69 -22.59
CA LYS A 214 8.37 -5.53 -22.95
C LYS A 214 7.38 -5.66 -21.78
N ILE A 215 7.87 -5.86 -20.55
CA ILE A 215 7.03 -5.89 -19.34
C ILE A 215 6.32 -4.56 -19.16
N ARG A 216 7.04 -3.43 -19.23
CA ARG A 216 6.47 -2.09 -19.12
C ARG A 216 5.37 -1.84 -20.16
N LYS A 217 5.60 -2.23 -21.42
CA LYS A 217 4.62 -2.08 -22.49
C LYS A 217 3.37 -2.91 -22.23
N ASN A 218 3.53 -4.17 -21.85
CA ASN A 218 2.41 -5.06 -21.55
C ASN A 218 1.61 -4.57 -20.34
N LEU A 219 2.28 -4.03 -19.31
CA LEU A 219 1.63 -3.36 -18.19
C LEU A 219 0.73 -2.23 -18.67
N LYS A 220 1.30 -1.29 -19.45
CA LYS A 220 0.55 -0.15 -19.98
C LYS A 220 -0.65 -0.56 -20.84
N ASP A 221 -0.48 -1.58 -21.67
CA ASP A 221 -1.53 -2.13 -22.53
C ASP A 221 -2.58 -2.96 -21.75
N GLY A 222 -2.36 -3.23 -20.45
CA GLY A 222 -3.23 -4.09 -19.65
C GLY A 222 -3.25 -5.55 -20.11
N LYS A 223 -2.17 -6.02 -20.75
CA LYS A 223 -2.02 -7.41 -21.20
C LYS A 223 -1.48 -8.29 -20.05
N ASN A 224 -1.70 -9.58 -20.14
CA ASN A 224 -1.06 -10.56 -19.24
C ASN A 224 0.45 -10.61 -19.53
N LEU A 225 1.27 -10.93 -18.52
CA LEU A 225 2.73 -10.74 -18.53
C LEU A 225 3.52 -12.02 -18.78
#